data_AF-A0A7N2LT55-F1
#
_entry.id   AF-A0A7N2LT55-F1
#
_cell.length_a   1.000
_cell.length_b   1.000
_cell.length_c   1.000
_cell.angle_alpha   90.00
_cell.angle_beta   90.00
_cell.angle_gamma   90.00
#
_symmetry.space_group_name_H-M   'P 1'
#
loop_
_entity.id
_entity.type
_entity.pdbx_description
1 polymer ?
#
loop_
_entity_poly.entity_id
_entity_poly.type
_entity_poly.pdbx_seq_one_letter_code
_entity_poly.pdbx_strand_id
1 'polypeptide(L)'
;MQTEAHNSCHVPIVSKQNTGRDLTWTQCEPCEKCYKQNLPLFDPWQASTYGNVPCNSSPCKALDTASCGTNKNTCQYGYLYGDQSFTDGDLSVETLTIGSTTSHQATIPKIVFGCGHNNDGTFGEAGSGIIGLGGDPLSLVSQLNKSIGGKFS
;
A
#
# COMPACT_ATOMS: atom_id res chain seq x y z
N MET A 1 -34.39 15.36 -8.38
CA MET A 1 -33.91 15.88 -7.09
C MET A 1 -33.08 14.80 -6.43
N GLN A 2 -31.89 15.19 -6.01
CA GLN A 2 -30.72 14.37 -5.66
C GLN A 2 -30.91 13.50 -4.41
N THR A 3 -30.10 12.44 -4.33
CA THR A 3 -29.30 12.02 -3.16
C THR A 3 -28.39 10.89 -3.67
N GLU A 4 -27.25 11.22 -4.29
CA GLU A 4 -25.91 11.20 -3.65
C GLU A 4 -25.60 9.89 -2.89
N ALA A 5 -25.15 8.88 -3.63
CA ALA A 5 -24.37 7.77 -3.07
C ALA A 5 -22.88 8.10 -3.23
N HIS A 6 -22.33 8.90 -2.32
CA HIS A 6 -20.89 9.04 -2.15
C HIS A 6 -20.35 7.76 -1.50
N ASN A 7 -20.12 6.73 -2.31
CA ASN A 7 -19.54 5.47 -1.87
C ASN A 7 -18.01 5.61 -1.74
N SER A 8 -17.53 6.35 -0.74
CA SER A 8 -16.11 6.33 -0.37
C SER A 8 -15.83 5.02 0.39
N CYS A 9 -15.50 3.98 -0.37
CA CYS A 9 -15.24 2.64 0.12
C CYS A 9 -13.91 2.63 0.88
N HIS A 10 -13.95 2.88 2.18
CA HIS A 10 -12.77 2.78 3.04
C HIS A 10 -12.49 1.29 3.28
N VAL A 11 -11.51 0.72 2.58
CA VAL A 11 -11.05 -0.64 2.85
C VAL A 11 -10.13 -0.61 4.07
N PRO A 12 -10.51 -1.24 5.20
CA PRO A 12 -9.63 -1.32 6.35
C PRO A 12 -8.40 -2.17 5.99
N ILE A 13 -7.21 -1.61 6.14
CA ILE A 13 -5.96 -2.36 6.02
C ILE A 13 -5.55 -2.82 7.41
N VAL A 14 -5.64 -4.12 7.66
CA VAL A 14 -5.06 -4.75 8.85
C VAL A 14 -3.78 -5.42 8.40
N SER A 15 -2.68 -5.16 9.09
CA SER A 15 -1.37 -5.65 8.67
C SER A 15 -0.59 -6.24 9.82
N LYS A 16 0.28 -7.20 9.51
CA LYS A 16 1.27 -7.69 10.45
C LYS A 16 2.39 -6.66 10.54
N GLN A 17 2.71 -6.22 11.76
CA GLN A 17 3.80 -5.29 12.00
C GLN A 17 5.13 -5.92 11.56
N ASN A 18 5.80 -5.33 10.57
CA ASN A 18 7.16 -5.69 10.23
C ASN A 18 8.10 -4.51 10.51
N THR A 19 9.12 -4.78 11.32
CA THR A 19 10.24 -3.86 11.54
C THR A 19 11.32 -3.99 10.46
N GLY A 20 11.10 -4.87 9.47
CA GLY A 20 11.85 -4.92 8.22
C GLY A 20 11.76 -3.60 7.44
N ARG A 21 12.70 -3.40 6.52
CA ARG A 21 12.85 -2.23 5.65
C ARG A 21 11.72 -2.09 4.61
N ASP A 22 10.49 -2.37 5.03
CA ASP A 22 9.47 -2.79 4.10
C ASP A 22 8.67 -1.62 3.54
N LEU A 23 8.26 -1.78 2.29
CA LEU A 23 7.20 -1.02 1.67
C LEU A 23 5.87 -1.38 2.35
N THR A 24 5.02 -0.39 2.61
CA THR A 24 3.62 -0.68 2.96
C THR A 24 2.89 -1.19 1.73
N TRP A 25 2.22 -2.33 1.80
CA TRP A 25 1.45 -2.90 0.68
C TRP A 25 0.17 -3.60 1.14
N THR A 26 -0.77 -3.77 0.22
CA THR A 26 -2.03 -4.50 0.41
C THR A 26 -2.38 -5.30 -0.84
N GLN A 27 -3.16 -6.38 -0.70
CA GLN A 27 -3.65 -7.14 -1.87
C GLN A 27 -4.69 -6.32 -2.64
N CYS A 28 -4.53 -6.26 -3.97
CA CYS A 28 -5.33 -5.44 -4.86
C CYS A 28 -6.05 -6.25 -5.93
N GLU A 29 -7.15 -5.69 -6.44
CA GLU A 29 -7.80 -6.15 -7.65
C GLU A 29 -7.12 -5.55 -8.92
N PRO A 30 -6.99 -6.33 -10.01
CA PRO A 30 -7.23 -7.76 -10.09
C PRO A 30 -6.15 -8.54 -9.35
N CYS A 31 -6.51 -9.61 -8.64
CA CYS A 31 -5.51 -10.50 -8.07
C CYS A 31 -5.32 -11.75 -8.94
N GLU A 32 -4.08 -11.99 -9.37
CA GLU A 32 -3.70 -13.19 -10.12
C GLU A 32 -3.60 -14.41 -9.21
N LYS A 33 -2.88 -14.26 -8.08
CA LYS A 33 -2.74 -15.27 -7.04
C LYS A 33 -2.59 -14.56 -5.70
N CYS A 34 -3.56 -14.72 -4.81
CA CYS A 34 -3.57 -14.08 -3.50
C CYS A 34 -3.74 -15.11 -2.40
N TYR A 35 -3.15 -14.84 -1.23
CA TYR A 35 -3.52 -15.56 -0.04
C TYR A 35 -4.92 -15.15 0.39
N LYS A 36 -5.62 -16.06 1.06
CA LYS A 36 -6.96 -15.80 1.56
C LYS A 36 -6.90 -14.73 2.66
N GLN A 37 -7.69 -13.68 2.52
CA GLN A 37 -7.94 -12.68 3.54
C GLN A 37 -9.44 -12.56 3.83
N ASN A 38 -9.80 -12.18 5.05
CA ASN A 38 -11.19 -11.97 5.47
C ASN A 38 -11.75 -10.62 5.04
N LEU A 39 -10.86 -9.64 4.84
CA LEU A 39 -11.20 -8.31 4.37
C LEU A 39 -11.35 -8.31 2.84
N PRO A 40 -12.10 -7.38 2.24
CA PRO A 40 -12.11 -7.25 0.78
C PRO A 40 -10.73 -6.85 0.26
N LEU A 41 -10.42 -7.24 -0.98
CA LEU A 41 -9.26 -6.72 -1.69
C LEU A 41 -9.43 -5.21 -1.94
N PHE A 42 -8.32 -4.49 -2.01
CA PHE A 42 -8.37 -3.08 -2.40
C PHE A 42 -8.67 -3.00 -3.90
N ASP A 43 -9.73 -2.28 -4.28
CA ASP A 43 -10.07 -2.04 -5.68
C ASP A 43 -9.59 -0.63 -6.10
N PRO A 44 -8.53 -0.52 -6.92
CA PRO A 44 -8.03 0.76 -7.41
C PRO A 44 -9.07 1.58 -8.18
N TRP A 45 -10.05 0.93 -8.83
CA TRP A 45 -11.05 1.60 -9.65
C TRP A 45 -12.12 2.31 -8.83
N GLN A 46 -12.30 1.91 -7.58
CA GLN A 46 -13.24 2.55 -6.66
C GLN A 46 -12.59 3.69 -5.85
N ALA A 47 -11.27 3.84 -5.93
CA ALA A 47 -10.55 4.83 -5.15
C ALA A 47 -10.26 6.09 -6.00
N SER A 48 -10.88 7.21 -5.63
CA SER A 48 -10.82 8.44 -6.43
C SER A 48 -9.48 9.18 -6.39
N THR A 49 -8.63 8.88 -5.40
CA THR A 49 -7.28 9.45 -5.27
C THR A 49 -6.16 8.47 -5.62
N TYR A 50 -6.51 7.31 -6.16
CA TYR A 50 -5.56 6.32 -6.65
C TYR A 50 -4.76 6.86 -7.83
N GLY A 51 -3.48 6.55 -7.85
CA GLY A 51 -2.63 6.78 -9.01
C GLY A 51 -1.51 5.77 -9.11
N ASN A 52 -1.12 5.41 -10.33
CA ASN A 52 0.08 4.62 -10.54
C ASN A 52 1.33 5.48 -10.37
N VAL A 53 2.40 4.92 -9.79
CA VAL A 53 3.69 5.59 -9.72
C VAL A 53 4.44 5.40 -11.05
N PRO A 54 4.82 6.48 -11.76
CA PRO A 54 5.57 6.37 -13.01
C PRO A 54 6.97 5.81 -12.78
N CYS A 55 7.50 5.02 -13.72
CA CYS A 55 8.78 4.34 -13.50
C CYS A 55 9.97 5.30 -13.32
N ASN A 56 9.94 6.47 -13.99
CA ASN A 56 11.03 7.45 -13.88
C ASN A 56 10.97 8.32 -12.61
N SER A 57 9.95 8.13 -11.78
CA SER A 57 9.74 8.94 -10.58
C SER A 57 10.71 8.58 -9.45
N SER A 58 10.92 9.52 -8.52
CA SER A 58 11.78 9.30 -7.36
C SER A 58 11.31 8.14 -6.45
N PRO A 59 10.00 7.95 -6.17
CA PRO A 59 9.55 6.81 -5.40
C PRO A 59 9.89 5.46 -6.04
N CYS A 60 9.75 5.33 -7.36
CA CYS A 60 10.12 4.09 -8.05
C CYS A 60 11.61 3.78 -7.91
N LYS A 61 12.46 4.80 -8.07
CA LYS A 61 13.92 4.68 -7.93
C LYS A 61 14.39 4.45 -6.49
N ALA A 62 13.52 4.63 -5.50
CA ALA A 62 13.85 4.43 -4.09
C ALA A 62 13.73 2.95 -3.67
N LEU A 63 13.14 2.10 -4.50
CA LEU A 63 13.07 0.65 -4.29
C LEU A 63 14.09 -0.04 -5.18
N ASP A 64 15.05 -0.73 -4.57
CA ASP A 64 16.05 -1.51 -5.31
C ASP A 64 15.42 -2.69 -6.08
N THR A 65 14.25 -3.16 -5.63
CA THR A 65 13.50 -4.25 -6.28
C THR A 65 12.50 -3.75 -7.34
N ALA A 66 12.43 -2.44 -7.58
CA ALA A 66 11.50 -1.91 -8.55
C ALA A 66 11.96 -2.19 -9.99
N SER A 67 10.98 -2.43 -10.85
CA SER A 67 11.18 -2.58 -12.29
C SER A 67 10.13 -1.78 -13.06
N CYS A 68 10.40 -1.49 -14.33
CA CYS A 68 9.40 -0.85 -15.18
C CYS A 68 8.55 -1.93 -15.86
N GLY A 69 7.23 -1.83 -15.72
CA GLY A 69 6.32 -2.59 -16.58
C GLY A 69 6.47 -2.18 -18.04
N THR A 70 5.93 -3.00 -18.95
CA THR A 70 6.05 -2.86 -20.42
C THR A 70 5.72 -1.47 -20.95
N ASN A 71 4.85 -0.73 -20.26
CA ASN A 71 4.31 0.55 -20.71
C ASN A 71 5.12 1.76 -20.18
N LYS A 72 6.16 1.53 -19.35
CA LYS A 72 6.98 2.53 -18.60
C LYS A 72 6.20 3.51 -17.69
N ASN A 73 4.87 3.49 -17.74
CA ASN A 73 3.97 4.31 -16.95
C ASN A 73 3.66 3.71 -15.58
N THR A 74 4.04 2.45 -15.35
CA THR A 74 3.82 1.74 -14.09
C THR A 74 5.15 1.24 -13.56
N CYS A 75 5.47 1.64 -12.33
CA CYS A 75 6.54 1.07 -11.55
C CYS A 75 6.03 -0.20 -10.86
N GLN A 76 6.71 -1.32 -11.06
CA GLN A 76 6.38 -2.60 -10.43
C GLN A 76 7.36 -2.87 -9.31
N TYR A 77 6.91 -3.53 -8.25
CA TYR A 77 7.75 -3.95 -7.13
C TYR A 77 7.59 -5.46 -6.90
N GLY A 78 8.63 -6.07 -6.32
CA GLY A 78 8.60 -7.47 -5.90
C GLY A 78 9.41 -7.68 -4.63
N TYR A 79 8.81 -8.33 -3.63
CA TYR A 79 9.43 -8.60 -2.34
C TYR A 79 9.38 -10.10 -2.04
N LEU A 80 10.53 -10.67 -1.70
CA LEU A 80 10.66 -12.03 -1.19
C LEU A 80 11.12 -11.97 0.27
N TYR A 81 10.29 -12.47 1.18
CA TYR A 81 10.57 -12.51 2.60
C TYR A 81 11.38 -13.76 2.98
N GLY A 82 12.04 -13.71 4.14
CA GLY A 82 12.92 -14.80 4.61
C GLY A 82 12.20 -16.14 4.88
N ASP A 83 10.89 -16.11 5.06
CA ASP A 83 10.03 -17.30 5.20
C ASP A 83 9.53 -17.85 3.85
N GLN A 84 10.03 -17.29 2.73
CA GLN A 84 9.60 -17.55 1.35
C GLN A 84 8.22 -17.00 0.97
N SER A 85 7.56 -16.25 1.88
CA SER A 85 6.41 -15.47 1.48
C SER A 85 6.82 -14.39 0.49
N PHE A 86 5.94 -13.99 -0.41
CA PHE A 86 6.24 -12.95 -1.40
C PHE A 86 5.02 -12.10 -1.74
N THR A 87 5.30 -10.95 -2.36
CA THR A 87 4.33 -10.02 -2.90
C THR A 87 4.92 -9.35 -4.13
N ASP A 88 4.16 -9.31 -5.22
CA ASP A 88 4.50 -8.61 -6.46
C ASP A 88 3.30 -7.80 -6.93
N GLY A 89 3.57 -6.62 -7.49
CA GLY A 89 2.52 -5.80 -8.08
C GLY A 89 2.99 -4.40 -8.44
N ASP A 90 2.06 -3.46 -8.40
CA ASP A 90 2.31 -2.08 -8.84
C ASP A 90 2.62 -1.18 -7.65
N LEU A 91 3.62 -0.31 -7.81
CA LEU A 91 3.84 0.80 -6.88
C LEU A 91 2.83 1.90 -7.22
N SER A 92 2.07 2.30 -6.22
CA SER A 92 0.92 3.17 -6.38
C SER A 92 0.89 4.26 -5.32
N VAL A 93 0.03 5.25 -5.51
CA VAL A 93 -0.20 6.35 -4.59
C VAL A 93 -1.67 6.42 -4.23
N GLU A 94 -1.98 6.63 -2.96
CA GLU A 94 -3.35 6.75 -2.46
C GLU A 94 -3.40 7.66 -1.22
N THR A 95 -4.60 8.09 -0.85
CA THR A 95 -4.91 8.70 0.43
C THR A 95 -5.11 7.64 1.50
N LEU A 96 -4.27 7.66 2.53
CA LEU A 96 -4.40 6.76 3.68
C LEU A 96 -5.26 7.40 4.77
N THR A 97 -6.31 6.71 5.20
CA THR A 97 -7.08 7.08 6.39
C THR A 97 -6.73 6.14 7.54
N ILE A 98 -6.19 6.70 8.63
CA ILE A 98 -5.90 5.98 9.86
C ILE A 98 -7.07 6.20 10.82
N GLY A 99 -7.82 5.14 11.07
CA GLY A 99 -8.88 5.12 12.08
C GLY A 99 -8.30 5.17 13.50
N SER A 100 -8.94 5.92 14.39
CA SER A 100 -8.64 5.94 15.83
C SER A 100 -9.85 5.47 16.62
N THR A 101 -9.61 4.85 17.79
CA THR A 101 -10.65 4.52 18.76
C THR A 101 -11.21 5.76 19.47
N THR A 102 -10.50 6.89 19.37
CA THR A 102 -11.02 8.21 19.68
C THR A 102 -11.53 8.85 18.39
N SER A 103 -12.51 9.75 18.43
CA SER A 103 -13.17 10.33 17.25
C SER A 103 -12.29 11.14 16.27
N HIS A 104 -10.96 11.04 16.36
CA HIS A 104 -9.98 11.72 15.52
C HIS A 104 -9.40 10.77 14.49
N GLN A 105 -9.94 10.81 13.28
CA GLN A 105 -9.33 10.16 12.11
C GLN A 105 -8.24 11.06 11.53
N ALA A 106 -7.16 10.44 11.04
CA ALA A 106 -6.12 11.15 10.31
C ALA A 106 -6.12 10.70 8.85
N THR A 107 -6.26 11.64 7.93
CA THR A 107 -6.20 11.40 6.49
C THR A 107 -4.90 11.98 5.96
N ILE A 108 -4.06 11.14 5.37
CA ILE A 108 -2.78 11.52 4.78
C ILE A 108 -2.84 11.26 3.28
N PRO A 109 -2.87 12.31 2.44
CA PRO A 109 -2.89 12.15 0.99
C PRO A 109 -1.51 11.74 0.48
N LYS A 110 -1.49 11.15 -0.71
CA LYS A 110 -0.26 10.85 -1.48
C LYS A 110 0.73 9.92 -0.78
N ILE A 111 0.23 8.93 -0.05
CA ILE A 111 1.05 7.83 0.46
C ILE A 111 1.36 6.87 -0.69
N VAL A 112 2.64 6.60 -0.88
CA VAL A 112 3.15 5.57 -1.79
C VAL A 112 3.03 4.22 -1.10
N PHE A 113 2.46 3.24 -1.78
CA PHE A 113 2.25 1.89 -1.28
C PHE A 113 2.32 0.87 -2.41
N GLY A 114 2.51 -0.40 -2.08
CA GLY A 114 2.43 -1.51 -3.02
C GLY A 114 0.99 -2.01 -3.18
N CYS A 115 0.49 -2.01 -4.41
CA CYS A 115 -0.74 -2.69 -4.81
C CYS A 115 -0.38 -4.11 -5.27
N GLY A 116 -0.50 -5.10 -4.39
CA GLY A 116 -0.05 -6.47 -4.63
C GLY A 116 -1.06 -7.28 -5.43
N HIS A 117 -0.66 -7.76 -6.60
CA HIS A 117 -1.51 -8.58 -7.49
C HIS A 117 -1.14 -10.07 -7.47
N ASN A 118 0.05 -10.41 -6.97
CA ASN A 118 0.51 -11.78 -6.79
C ASN A 118 1.19 -11.91 -5.42
N ASN A 119 0.52 -12.54 -4.47
CA ASN A 119 0.91 -12.62 -3.07
C ASN A 119 0.66 -14.05 -2.56
N ASP A 120 1.68 -14.67 -1.98
CA ASP A 120 1.54 -16.00 -1.38
C ASP A 120 2.48 -16.16 -0.18
N GLY A 121 2.11 -17.04 0.74
CA GLY A 121 2.87 -17.30 1.96
C GLY A 121 2.06 -17.14 3.25
N THR A 122 2.74 -16.80 4.34
CA THR A 122 2.21 -16.92 5.72
C THR A 122 1.75 -15.60 6.34
N PHE A 123 0.99 -14.80 5.58
CA PHE A 123 0.50 -13.49 6.02
C PHE A 123 -0.70 -13.56 6.98
N GLY A 124 -1.46 -14.67 6.96
CA GLY A 124 -2.64 -14.89 7.80
C GLY A 124 -3.89 -14.19 7.27
N GLU A 125 -5.07 -14.77 7.52
CA GLU A 125 -6.32 -14.30 6.90
C GLU A 125 -6.88 -13.01 7.53
N ALA A 126 -6.42 -12.65 8.73
CA ALA A 126 -6.88 -11.45 9.42
C ALA A 126 -6.31 -10.16 8.82
N GLY A 127 -5.17 -10.24 8.12
CA GLY A 127 -4.54 -9.12 7.46
C GLY A 127 -4.79 -9.09 5.95
N SER A 128 -4.62 -7.90 5.35
CA SER A 128 -4.69 -7.69 3.90
C SER A 128 -3.33 -7.30 3.29
N GLY A 129 -2.27 -7.21 4.11
CA GLY A 129 -0.92 -6.87 3.67
C GLY A 129 0.03 -6.58 4.84
N ILE A 130 1.06 -5.77 4.57
CA ILE A 130 2.08 -5.35 5.56
C ILE A 130 2.14 -3.83 5.62
N ILE A 131 2.20 -3.26 6.82
CA ILE A 131 2.59 -1.87 7.04
C ILE A 131 4.09 -1.84 7.33
N GLY A 132 4.82 -1.17 6.44
CA GLY A 132 6.25 -0.96 6.58
C GLY A 132 6.57 0.11 7.60
N LEU A 133 7.17 -0.28 8.74
CA LEU A 133 7.57 0.65 9.80
C LEU A 133 9.08 0.88 9.88
N GLY A 134 9.84 0.38 8.90
CA GLY A 134 11.29 0.54 8.83
C GLY A 134 11.74 1.97 8.56
N GLY A 135 13.05 2.16 8.40
CA GLY A 135 13.66 3.48 8.10
C GLY A 135 13.71 3.84 6.62
N ASP A 136 13.26 2.96 5.73
CA ASP A 136 13.39 3.14 4.29
C ASP A 136 12.51 4.30 3.78
N PRO A 137 12.86 4.94 2.64
CA PRO A 137 12.18 6.15 2.16
C PRO A 137 10.69 5.99 1.90
N LEU A 138 10.24 4.76 1.59
CA LEU A 138 8.85 4.40 1.33
C LEU A 138 8.15 3.67 2.48
N SER A 139 8.81 3.49 3.63
CA SER A 139 8.09 3.07 4.83
C SER A 139 7.01 4.09 5.19
N LEU A 140 5.94 3.64 5.85
CA LEU A 140 4.88 4.53 6.30
C LEU A 140 5.43 5.62 7.22
N VAL A 141 6.34 5.25 8.14
CA VAL A 141 6.95 6.19 9.10
C VAL A 141 7.72 7.31 8.38
N SER A 142 8.56 6.96 7.41
CA SER A 142 9.32 7.95 6.62
C SER A 142 8.41 8.87 5.80
N GLN A 143 7.33 8.34 5.25
CA GLN A 143 6.36 9.13 4.49
C GLN A 143 5.54 10.06 5.39
N LEU A 144 5.10 9.58 6.56
CA LEU A 144 4.38 10.39 7.54
C LEU A 144 5.25 11.50 8.11
N ASN A 145 6.53 11.24 8.38
CA ASN A 145 7.46 12.27 8.86
C ASN A 145 7.54 13.48 7.91
N LYS A 146 7.47 13.25 6.59
CA LYS A 146 7.42 14.32 5.59
C LYS A 146 6.09 15.11 5.64
N SER A 147 4.99 14.42 5.93
CA SER A 147 3.65 15.02 5.96
C SER A 147 3.31 15.75 7.26
N ILE A 148 3.93 15.38 8.39
CA ILE A 148 3.63 15.96 9.72
C ILE A 148 4.77 16.83 10.28
N GLY A 149 5.85 17.03 9.52
CA GLY A 149 6.99 17.85 9.93
C GLY A 149 7.87 17.20 11.01
N GLY A 150 8.10 15.88 10.95
CA GLY A 150 9.09 15.20 11.80
C GLY A 150 8.70 15.03 13.27
N LYS A 151 7.40 14.93 13.61
CA LYS A 151 6.96 14.76 15.01
C LYS A 151 7.25 13.38 15.61
N PHE A 152 7.75 12.42 14.82
CA PHE A 152 8.12 11.08 15.29
C PHE A 152 9.61 10.76 15.10
N SER A 153 10.46 11.78 14.92
CA SER A 153 11.94 11.66 14.93
C SER A 153 12.54 12.12 16.25
#